data_AF-A0A6T7K887-F1
#
_entry.id   AF-A0A6T7K887-F1
#
_cell.length_a   1.000
_cell.length_b   1.000
_cell.length_c   1.000
_cell.angle_alpha   90.00
_cell.angle_beta   90.00
_cell.angle_gamma   90.00
#
_symmetry.space_group_name_H-M   'P 1'
#
loop_
_entity.id
_entity.type
_entity.pdbx_description
1 polymer ?
#
loop_
_entity_poly.entity_id
_entity_poly.type
_entity_poly.pdbx_seq_one_letter_code
_entity_poly.pdbx_strand_id
1 'polypeptide(L)'
;ASLKELKVDGGGTNNSLMMQFTSDMISVDVIKPVVMETTAIGAAFAAGLAVGVWESLDEIKSLWAVARTFNPSMSEEDRSKNWKGWKKAVERSLGWVESEEQIKTRAAKRARDRNVTILTTAIACLATFVCGVYSQKPSIQRNFTLSP
;
A
#
# COMPACT_ATOMS: atom_id res chain seq x y z
N ALA A 1 24.37 15.11 -3.72
CA ALA A 1 25.35 14.39 -2.88
C ALA A 1 24.93 12.93 -2.80
N SER A 2 25.83 11.96 -3.01
CA SER A 2 25.54 10.54 -2.81
C SER A 2 25.68 10.19 -1.32
N LEU A 3 24.78 9.35 -0.82
CA LEU A 3 24.89 8.79 0.53
C LEU A 3 26.10 7.82 0.57
N LYS A 4 26.97 7.97 1.57
CA LYS A 4 28.17 7.11 1.70
C LYS A 4 27.98 5.97 2.72
N GLU A 5 27.30 6.28 3.81
CA GLU A 5 27.03 5.37 4.93
C GLU A 5 25.75 5.85 5.62
N LEU A 6 25.09 4.95 6.34
CA LEU A 6 23.90 5.22 7.14
C LEU A 6 24.15 4.85 8.60
N LYS A 7 24.24 5.84 9.48
CA LYS A 7 24.25 5.63 10.93
C LYS A 7 22.82 5.46 11.42
N VAL A 8 22.56 4.42 12.20
CA VAL A 8 21.21 4.06 12.67
C VAL A 8 21.12 4.08 14.19
N ASP A 9 19.93 4.36 14.72
CA ASP A 9 19.64 4.37 16.15
C ASP A 9 18.21 3.88 16.46
N GLY A 10 17.90 3.77 17.75
CA GLY A 10 16.60 3.34 18.27
C GLY A 10 16.44 1.82 18.39
N GLY A 11 15.41 1.39 19.13
CA GLY A 11 15.20 -0.01 19.50
C GLY A 11 15.06 -0.98 18.30
N GLY A 12 14.61 -0.50 17.14
CA GLY A 12 14.51 -1.31 15.92
C GLY A 12 15.87 -1.83 15.42
N THR A 13 16.98 -1.15 15.75
CA THR A 13 18.33 -1.52 15.31
C THR A 13 18.89 -2.79 15.97
N ASN A 14 18.17 -3.38 16.92
CA ASN A 14 18.48 -4.70 17.44
C ASN A 14 18.20 -5.84 16.45
N ASN A 15 17.31 -5.62 15.47
CA ASN A 15 17.03 -6.64 14.46
C ASN A 15 18.14 -6.66 13.39
N SER A 16 19.06 -7.62 13.50
CA SER A 16 20.18 -7.77 12.55
C SER A 16 19.72 -8.07 11.12
N LEU A 17 18.61 -8.80 10.94
CA LEU A 17 18.05 -9.08 9.62
C LEU A 17 17.54 -7.79 8.98
N MET A 18 16.84 -6.95 9.74
CA MET A 18 16.36 -5.65 9.26
C MET A 18 17.54 -4.75 8.85
N MET A 19 18.59 -4.67 9.67
CA MET A 19 19.78 -3.86 9.35
C MET A 19 20.51 -4.34 8.10
N GLN A 20 20.68 -5.66 7.96
CA GLN A 20 21.27 -6.24 6.75
C GLN A 20 20.41 -5.94 5.52
N PHE A 21 19.10 -6.16 5.61
CA PHE A 21 18.17 -5.87 4.52
C PHE A 21 18.14 -4.39 4.15
N THR A 22 18.23 -3.48 5.13
CA THR A 22 18.37 -2.05 4.88
C THR A 22 19.64 -1.77 4.09
N SER A 23 20.82 -2.23 4.57
CA SER A 23 22.11 -2.04 3.87
C SER A 23 22.08 -2.60 2.45
N ASP A 24 21.52 -3.81 2.30
CA ASP A 24 21.35 -4.48 1.02
C ASP A 24 20.50 -3.67 0.04
N MET A 25 19.38 -3.09 0.48
CA MET A 25 18.46 -2.34 -0.37
C MET A 25 18.98 -0.95 -0.75
N ILE A 26 19.71 -0.28 0.14
CA ILE A 26 20.26 1.08 -0.11
C ILE A 26 21.66 1.07 -0.71
N SER A 27 22.30 -0.10 -0.77
CA SER A 27 23.66 -0.29 -1.31
C SER A 27 24.75 0.53 -0.62
N VAL A 28 24.59 0.83 0.66
CA VAL A 28 25.61 1.50 1.48
C VAL A 28 25.74 0.82 2.84
N ASP A 29 26.86 1.05 3.50
CA ASP A 29 27.12 0.51 4.84
C ASP A 29 26.14 1.08 5.86
N VAL A 30 25.60 0.21 6.70
CA VAL A 30 24.74 0.58 7.83
C VAL A 30 25.55 0.39 9.12
N ILE A 31 25.72 1.46 9.89
CA ILE A 31 26.57 1.51 11.08
C ILE A 31 25.70 1.60 12.32
N LYS A 32 25.78 0.58 13.17
CA LYS A 32 25.12 0.53 14.47
C LYS A 32 26.11 0.97 15.57
N PRO A 33 25.81 2.04 16.33
CA PRO A 33 26.61 2.46 17.48
C PRO A 33 26.42 1.53 18.68
N VAL A 34 27.35 1.58 19.64
CA VAL A 34 27.24 0.88 20.93
C VAL A 34 26.06 1.43 21.75
N VAL A 35 25.88 2.75 21.76
CA VAL A 35 24.76 3.39 22.43
C VAL A 35 23.61 3.59 21.44
N MET A 36 22.51 2.86 21.64
CA MET A 36 21.36 2.88 20.72
C MET A 36 20.37 4.02 20.98
N GLU A 37 20.28 4.50 22.22
CA GLU A 37 19.37 5.60 22.61
C GLU A 37 20.06 6.96 22.42
N THR A 38 20.33 7.29 21.16
CA THR A 38 21.01 8.52 20.75
C THR A 38 20.20 9.78 21.06
N THR A 39 18.88 9.67 21.16
CA THR A 39 18.00 10.79 21.54
C THR A 39 18.26 11.23 22.98
N ALA A 40 18.29 10.28 23.93
CA ALA A 40 18.53 10.58 25.33
C ALA A 40 19.96 11.07 25.55
N ILE A 41 20.96 10.43 24.92
CA ILE A 41 22.35 10.85 25.07
C ILE A 41 22.62 12.23 24.46
N GLY A 42 21.93 12.59 23.37
CA GLY A 42 22.05 13.92 22.77
C GLY A 42 21.61 15.04 23.72
N ALA A 43 20.49 14.83 24.43
CA ALA A 43 20.04 15.77 25.46
C ALA A 43 21.02 15.84 26.64
N ALA A 44 21.54 14.68 27.06
CA ALA A 44 22.54 14.61 28.13
C ALA A 44 23.83 15.37 27.74
N PHE A 45 24.34 15.18 26.52
CA PHE A 45 25.51 15.89 26.01
C PHE A 45 25.30 17.41 25.96
N ALA A 46 24.15 17.88 25.46
CA ALA A 46 23.84 19.30 25.41
C ALA A 46 23.80 19.94 26.81
N ALA A 47 23.12 19.29 27.76
CA ALA A 47 23.06 19.76 29.15
C ALA A 47 24.44 19.71 29.82
N GLY A 48 25.20 18.62 29.60
CA GLY A 48 26.52 18.43 30.20
C GLY A 48 27.56 19.42 29.70
N LEU A 49 27.52 19.83 28.42
CA LEU A 49 28.36 20.91 27.91
C LEU A 49 28.03 22.25 28.60
N ALA A 50 26.75 22.53 28.84
CA ALA A 50 26.34 23.78 29.48
C ALA A 50 26.77 23.89 30.95
N VAL A 51 26.90 22.75 31.66
CA VAL A 51 27.31 22.71 33.07
C VAL A 51 28.75 22.25 33.29
N GLY A 52 29.53 22.03 32.22
CA GLY A 52 30.95 21.67 32.29
C GLY A 52 31.26 20.21 32.65
N VAL A 53 30.32 19.27 32.43
CA VAL A 53 30.59 17.82 32.53
C VAL A 53 31.54 17.36 31.41
N TRP A 54 31.41 17.97 30.23
CA TRP A 54 32.33 17.81 29.11
C TRP A 54 32.89 19.17 28.73
N GLU A 55 34.16 19.21 28.34
CA GLU A 55 34.89 20.42 28.00
C GLU A 55 34.66 20.86 26.55
N SER A 56 34.37 19.93 25.64
CA SER A 56 34.21 20.23 24.22
C SER A 56 33.39 19.21 23.44
N LEU A 57 32.97 19.61 22.23
CA LEU A 57 32.38 18.68 21.26
C LEU A 57 33.36 17.60 20.79
N ASP A 58 34.67 17.86 20.82
CA ASP A 58 35.66 16.87 20.40
C ASP A 58 35.81 15.76 21.44
N GLU A 59 35.69 16.10 22.73
CA GLU A 59 35.59 15.10 23.79
C GLU A 59 34.37 14.19 23.58
N ILE A 60 33.20 14.76 23.27
CA ILE A 60 31.98 13.98 22.99
C ILE A 60 32.12 13.09 21.76
N LYS A 61 32.77 13.58 20.68
CA LYS A 61 33.03 12.76 19.49
C LYS A 61 33.87 11.53 19.82
N SER A 62 34.81 11.64 20.77
CA SER A 62 35.66 10.51 21.18
C SER A 62 34.87 9.39 21.88
N LEU A 63 33.69 9.69 22.42
CA LEU A 63 32.82 8.72 23.09
C LEU A 63 32.02 7.85 22.09
N TRP A 64 31.96 8.24 20.82
CA TRP A 64 31.22 7.48 19.82
C TRP A 64 32.00 6.24 19.40
N ALA A 65 31.39 5.07 19.56
CA ALA A 65 31.96 3.78 19.19
C ALA A 65 30.98 2.96 18.34
N VAL A 66 31.53 2.24 17.35
CA VAL A 66 30.78 1.33 16.49
C VAL A 66 30.63 -0.02 17.19
N ALA A 67 29.38 -0.50 17.30
CA ALA A 67 29.12 -1.87 17.74
C ALA A 67 29.21 -2.86 16.58
N ARG A 68 28.61 -2.50 15.44
CA ARG A 68 28.58 -3.35 14.25
C ARG A 68 28.38 -2.53 12.99
N THR A 69 29.03 -2.96 11.91
CA THR A 69 28.77 -2.48 10.55
C THR A 69 28.13 -3.61 9.75
N PHE A 70 27.09 -3.27 9.00
CA PHE A 70 26.44 -4.16 8.03
C PHE A 70 26.82 -3.67 6.64
N ASN A 71 27.46 -4.54 5.86
CA ASN A 71 27.87 -4.22 4.50
C ASN A 71 26.87 -4.80 3.49
N PRO A 72 26.64 -4.14 2.34
CA PRO A 72 25.76 -4.67 1.32
C PRO A 72 26.25 -6.01 0.79
N SER A 73 25.35 -6.99 0.74
CA SER A 73 25.63 -8.36 0.31
C SER A 73 24.67 -8.86 -0.79
N MET A 74 23.54 -8.19 -0.98
CA MET A 74 22.53 -8.53 -1.98
C MET A 74 22.97 -8.17 -3.41
N SER A 75 22.64 -9.03 -4.37
CA SER A 75 22.85 -8.78 -5.80
C SER A 75 21.97 -7.62 -6.29
N GLU A 76 22.42 -6.94 -7.35
CA GLU A 76 21.61 -5.87 -7.97
C GLU A 76 20.31 -6.43 -8.58
N GLU A 77 20.32 -7.66 -9.05
CA GLU A 77 19.16 -8.36 -9.62
C GLU A 77 18.08 -8.58 -8.56
N ASP A 78 18.45 -9.11 -7.40
CA ASP A 78 17.54 -9.33 -6.27
C ASP A 78 17.02 -8.01 -5.71
N ARG A 79 17.88 -7.00 -5.58
CA ARG A 79 17.50 -5.65 -5.16
C ARG A 79 16.46 -5.04 -6.10
N SER A 80 16.70 -5.12 -7.41
CA SER A 80 15.78 -4.61 -8.43
C SER A 80 14.42 -5.33 -8.38
N LYS A 81 14.43 -6.65 -8.17
CA LYS A 81 13.21 -7.45 -7.99
C LYS A 81 12.43 -7.01 -6.75
N ASN A 82 13.10 -6.88 -5.61
CA ASN A 82 12.49 -6.43 -4.36
C ASN A 82 11.90 -5.02 -4.50
N TRP A 83 12.64 -4.11 -5.12
CA TRP A 83 12.19 -2.75 -5.38
C TRP A 83 10.95 -2.69 -6.28
N LYS A 84 10.91 -3.50 -7.34
CA LYS A 84 9.73 -3.62 -8.21
C LYS A 84 8.51 -4.13 -7.42
N GLY A 85 8.69 -5.15 -6.58
CA GLY A 85 7.64 -5.70 -5.73
C GLY A 85 7.10 -4.67 -4.74
N TRP A 86 7.99 -3.95 -4.06
CA TRP A 86 7.65 -2.87 -3.14
C TRP A 86 6.83 -1.77 -3.81
N LYS A 87 7.30 -1.24 -4.96
CA LYS A 87 6.57 -0.20 -5.70
C LYS A 87 5.16 -0.63 -6.06
N LYS A 88 5.00 -1.86 -6.56
CA LYS A 88 3.68 -2.43 -6.86
C LYS A 88 2.80 -2.49 -5.62
N ALA A 89 3.34 -2.87 -4.47
CA ALA A 89 2.58 -2.92 -3.21
C ALA A 89 2.15 -1.52 -2.76
N VAL A 90 3.04 -0.53 -2.81
CA VAL A 90 2.74 0.87 -2.48
C VAL A 90 1.63 1.40 -3.36
N GLU A 91 1.73 1.24 -4.68
CA GLU A 91 0.69 1.66 -5.64
C GLU A 91 -0.70 1.10 -5.30
N ARG A 92 -0.77 -0.14 -4.78
CA ARG A 92 -2.04 -0.78 -4.38
C ARG A 92 -2.56 -0.33 -3.02
N SER A 93 -1.70 0.22 -2.17
CA SER A 93 -2.09 0.76 -0.86
C SER A 93 -2.64 2.20 -0.93
N LEU A 94 -2.39 2.91 -2.03
CA LEU A 94 -2.86 4.28 -2.22
C LEU A 94 -4.36 4.34 -2.52
N GLY A 95 -4.99 5.45 -2.11
CA GLY A 95 -6.40 5.70 -2.39
C GLY A 95 -7.37 4.77 -1.63
N TRP A 96 -6.91 4.19 -0.52
CA TRP A 96 -7.74 3.29 0.30
C TRP A 96 -8.92 4.00 0.96
N VAL A 97 -8.69 5.20 1.49
CA VAL A 97 -9.74 6.03 2.10
C VAL A 97 -10.44 6.80 0.99
N GLU A 98 -11.73 6.54 0.80
CA GLU A 98 -12.57 7.29 -0.13
C GLU A 98 -12.89 8.68 0.45
N SER A 99 -12.89 9.71 -0.40
CA SER A 99 -13.41 11.02 -0.03
C SER A 99 -14.95 11.00 0.01
N GLU A 100 -15.56 11.89 0.79
CA GLU A 100 -17.01 12.08 0.84
C GLU A 100 -17.66 12.22 -0.55
N GLU A 101 -16.95 12.88 -1.48
CA GLU A 101 -17.40 13.07 -2.86
C GLU A 101 -17.34 11.77 -3.67
N GLN A 102 -16.31 10.95 -3.47
CA GLN A 102 -16.20 9.62 -4.07
C GLN A 102 -17.27 8.66 -3.54
N ILE A 103 -17.55 8.69 -2.23
CA ILE A 103 -18.60 7.89 -1.59
C ILE A 103 -19.97 8.25 -2.18
N LYS A 104 -20.29 9.55 -2.26
CA LYS A 104 -21.57 10.03 -2.83
C LYS A 104 -21.71 9.66 -4.30
N THR A 105 -20.65 9.84 -5.10
CA THR A 105 -20.64 9.50 -6.52
C THR A 105 -20.84 8.00 -6.73
N ARG A 106 -20.19 7.16 -5.92
CA ARG A 106 -20.32 5.70 -5.98
C ARG A 106 -21.71 5.25 -5.52
N ALA A 107 -22.28 5.86 -4.48
CA ALA A 107 -23.64 5.61 -4.02
C ALA A 107 -24.69 5.98 -5.09
N ALA A 108 -24.53 7.15 -5.72
CA ALA A 108 -25.40 7.61 -6.81
C ALA A 108 -25.32 6.70 -8.03
N LYS A 109 -24.09 6.28 -8.43
CA LYS A 109 -23.88 5.30 -9.50
C LYS A 109 -24.56 3.98 -9.17
N ARG A 110 -24.37 3.45 -7.95
CA ARG A 110 -24.98 2.20 -7.51
C ARG A 110 -26.52 2.25 -7.50
N ALA A 111 -27.11 3.39 -7.12
CA ALA A 111 -28.56 3.58 -7.18
C ALA A 111 -29.07 3.58 -8.62
N ARG A 112 -28.38 4.27 -9.53
CA ARG A 112 -28.70 4.28 -10.96
C ARG A 112 -28.63 2.88 -11.55
N ASP A 113 -27.55 2.15 -11.30
CA ASP A 113 -27.34 0.80 -11.82
C ASP A 113 -28.44 -0.15 -11.34
N ARG A 114 -28.84 -0.09 -10.06
CA ARG A 114 -29.99 -0.86 -9.54
C ARG A 114 -31.30 -0.54 -10.25
N ASN A 115 -31.60 0.73 -10.47
CA ASN A 115 -32.83 1.13 -11.14
C ASN A 115 -32.87 0.62 -12.59
N VAL A 116 -31.72 0.65 -13.28
CA VAL A 116 -31.58 0.06 -14.62
C VAL A 116 -31.84 -1.45 -14.58
N THR A 117 -31.26 -2.18 -13.61
CA THR A 117 -31.50 -3.62 -13.46
C THR A 117 -32.96 -3.96 -13.19
N ILE A 118 -33.64 -3.19 -12.34
CA ILE A 118 -35.07 -3.41 -12.04
C ILE A 118 -35.91 -3.21 -13.29
N LEU A 119 -35.67 -2.11 -14.04
CA LEU A 119 -36.43 -1.81 -15.25
C LEU A 119 -36.24 -2.87 -16.33
N THR A 120 -34.99 -3.32 -16.57
CA THR A 120 -34.71 -4.35 -17.59
C THR A 120 -35.32 -5.70 -17.20
N THR A 121 -35.31 -6.05 -15.91
CA THR A 121 -35.95 -7.27 -15.42
C THR A 121 -37.47 -7.21 -15.58
N ALA A 122 -38.10 -6.07 -15.24
CA ALA A 122 -39.54 -5.89 -15.38
C ALA A 122 -40.01 -5.97 -16.85
N ILE A 123 -39.27 -5.34 -17.76
CA ILE A 123 -39.54 -5.42 -19.20
C ILE A 123 -39.41 -6.87 -19.69
N ALA A 124 -38.38 -7.59 -19.27
CA ALA A 124 -38.20 -8.99 -19.62
C ALA A 124 -39.35 -9.88 -19.11
N CYS A 125 -39.76 -9.72 -17.84
CA CYS A 125 -40.89 -10.44 -17.27
C CYS A 125 -42.21 -10.14 -18.00
N LEU A 126 -42.47 -8.88 -18.34
CA LEU A 126 -43.64 -8.48 -19.12
C LEU A 126 -43.61 -9.09 -20.53
N ALA A 127 -42.47 -9.08 -21.21
CA ALA A 127 -42.32 -9.71 -22.52
C ALA A 127 -42.58 -11.22 -22.45
N THR A 128 -42.05 -11.92 -21.45
CA THR A 128 -42.32 -13.34 -21.22
C THR A 128 -43.80 -13.60 -20.92
N PHE A 129 -44.43 -12.76 -20.10
CA PHE A 129 -45.86 -12.86 -19.78
C PHE A 129 -46.75 -12.67 -21.02
N VAL A 130 -46.48 -11.63 -21.82
CA VAL A 130 -47.23 -11.36 -23.06
C VAL A 130 -47.05 -12.50 -24.07
N CYS A 131 -45.83 -13.00 -24.27
CA CYS A 131 -45.59 -14.18 -25.11
C CYS A 131 -46.37 -15.41 -24.60
N GLY A 132 -46.38 -15.65 -23.29
CA GLY A 132 -47.15 -16.74 -22.68
C GLY A 132 -48.66 -16.62 -22.93
N VAL A 133 -49.24 -15.43 -22.76
CA VAL A 133 -50.67 -15.16 -23.02
C VAL A 133 -51.00 -15.30 -24.51
N TYR A 134 -50.15 -14.81 -25.41
CA TYR A 134 -50.34 -14.95 -26.85
C TYR A 134 -50.25 -16.41 -27.32
N SER A 135 -49.37 -17.21 -26.70
CA SER A 135 -49.25 -18.64 -27.00
C SER A 135 -50.47 -19.46 -26.56
N GLN A 136 -51.29 -18.94 -25.62
CA GLN A 136 -52.52 -19.58 -25.13
C GLN A 136 -53.78 -19.21 -25.93
N LYS A 137 -53.71 -18.35 -26.96
CA LYS A 137 -54.87 -18.07 -27.82
C LYS A 137 -55.18 -19.29 -28.71
N PRO A 138 -56.39 -19.89 -28.63
CA PRO A 138 -56.73 -21.03 -29.47
C PRO A 138 -56.81 -20.59 -30.94
N SER A 139 -56.17 -21.38 -31.80
CA SER A 139 -56.10 -21.24 -33.24
C SER A 139 -57.50 -21.00 -33.83
N ILE A 140 -57.75 -19.80 -34.35
CA ILE A 140 -58.92 -19.55 -35.21
C ILE A 140 -58.70 -20.38 -36.48
N GLN A 141 -59.31 -21.57 -36.55
CA GLN A 141 -59.33 -22.39 -37.74
C GLN A 141 -60.16 -21.67 -38.81
N ARG A 142 -59.48 -21.00 -39.74
CA ARG A 142 -60.08 -20.59 -41.02
C ARG A 142 -60.16 -21.84 -41.90
N ASN A 143 -61.34 -22.47 -41.93
CA ASN A 143 -61.69 -23.46 -42.94
C ASN A 143 -61.82 -22.76 -44.30
N PHE A 144 -60.76 -22.78 -45.09
CA PHE A 144 -60.85 -22.56 -46.54
C PHE A 144 -61.20 -23.89 -47.19
N THR A 145 -62.49 -24.11 -47.44
CA THR A 145 -62.97 -25.19 -48.31
C THR A 145 -62.60 -24.87 -49.75
N LEU A 146 -61.67 -25.65 -50.32
CA LEU A 146 -61.48 -25.78 -51.76
C LEU A 146 -62.57 -26.73 -52.29
N SER A 147 -63.27 -26.32 -53.33
CA SER A 147 -64.16 -27.15 -54.15
C SER A 147 -63.68 -27.12 -55.61
N PRO A 148 -63.98 -28.17 -56.39
CA PRO A 148 -63.07 -28.78 -57.37
C PRO A 148 -62.91 -28.03 -58.69
#